data_AF-A0A2D8DLI1-F1
#
_entry.id   AF-A0A2D8DLI1-F1
#
_cell.length_a   1.000
_cell.length_b   1.000
_cell.length_c   1.000
_cell.angle_alpha   90.00
_cell.angle_beta   90.00
_cell.angle_gamma   90.00
#
_symmetry.space_group_name_H-M   'P 1'
#
loop_
_entity.id
_entity.type
_entity.pdbx_description
1 polymer ?
#
loop_
_entity_poly.entity_id
_entity_poly.type
_entity_poly.pdbx_seq_one_letter_code
_entity_poly.pdbx_strand_id
1 'polypeptide(L)'
;MKNIFVLSALGFSCGLPYMLVFSTLSAWLRDAGAALTVIGFISWAALTYSLKFLWSPFVDRIKMPLNQVVGQRRSWILMMQLLILILIMMMSQFDPISSLNFIVITAVLIAFFGSLQDIAVDAYRIELVSLDEQGNLAASYQFGYRLSILVATSLALIFADFVSWQTVYLMLSFFMLVGVLGALIGNTPETLKVEYGYVENLLSSFKDFFKRIGLISASVLLFIIATYRLTDIIMGPMAMPFYIDMGYSKTEIGAI
;
A
#
# COMPACT_ATOMS: atom_id res chain seq x y z
N MET A 1 -3.54 -13.66 20.40
CA MET A 1 -2.38 -14.04 19.55
C MET A 1 -2.76 -14.29 18.08
N LYS A 2 -3.81 -15.06 17.75
CA LYS A 2 -4.22 -15.30 16.35
C LYS A 2 -4.40 -14.02 15.52
N ASN A 3 -5.17 -13.06 16.02
CA ASN A 3 -5.44 -11.79 15.32
C ASN A 3 -4.18 -10.94 15.11
N ILE A 4 -3.23 -10.98 16.05
CA ILE A 4 -1.93 -10.30 15.95
C ILE A 4 -1.18 -10.85 14.73
N PHE A 5 -0.99 -12.17 14.64
CA PHE A 5 -0.33 -12.78 13.50
C PHE A 5 -1.01 -12.43 12.16
N VAL A 6 -2.35 -12.51 12.11
CA VAL A 6 -3.13 -12.16 10.92
C VAL A 6 -2.88 -10.71 10.52
N LEU A 7 -2.96 -9.75 11.45
CA LEU A 7 -2.75 -8.33 11.13
C LEU A 7 -1.31 -8.03 10.75
N SER A 8 -0.31 -8.72 11.30
CA SER A 8 1.07 -8.63 10.81
C SER A 8 1.20 -9.12 9.38
N ALA A 9 0.62 -10.27 9.04
CA ALA A 9 0.66 -10.79 7.67
C ALA A 9 -0.05 -9.86 6.67
N LEU A 10 -1.19 -9.29 7.05
CA LEU A 10 -1.92 -8.31 6.24
C LEU A 10 -1.18 -6.98 6.13
N GLY A 11 -0.55 -6.52 7.21
CA GLY A 11 0.29 -5.32 7.18
C GLY A 11 1.47 -5.48 6.23
N PHE A 12 2.09 -6.66 6.23
CA PHE A 12 3.15 -7.01 5.30
C PHE A 12 2.67 -6.94 3.84
N SER A 13 1.52 -7.54 3.52
CA SER A 13 0.99 -7.50 2.15
C SER A 13 0.44 -6.14 1.71
N CYS A 14 0.18 -5.23 2.64
CA CYS A 14 -0.20 -3.85 2.32
C CYS A 14 1.03 -2.99 1.99
N GLY A 15 2.10 -3.13 2.78
CA GLY A 15 3.31 -2.32 2.58
C GLY A 15 4.18 -2.77 1.41
N LEU A 16 4.17 -4.07 1.06
CA LEU A 16 4.95 -4.60 -0.05
C LEU A 16 4.64 -3.92 -1.41
N PRO A 17 3.38 -3.93 -1.92
CA PRO A 17 3.07 -3.31 -3.21
C PRO A 17 3.29 -1.80 -3.20
N TYR A 18 3.04 -1.14 -2.07
CA TYR A 18 3.33 0.28 -1.91
C TYR A 18 4.81 0.56 -2.17
N MET A 19 5.71 -0.15 -1.51
CA MET A 19 7.15 0.07 -1.68
C MET A 19 7.67 -0.37 -3.05
N LEU A 20 7.11 -1.44 -3.63
CA LEU A 20 7.46 -1.89 -4.97
C LEU A 20 7.17 -0.85 -6.06
N VAL A 21 6.09 -0.08 -5.91
CA VAL A 21 5.71 0.97 -6.88
C VAL A 21 6.49 2.27 -6.68
N PHE A 22 6.81 2.65 -5.43
CA PHE A 22 7.44 3.95 -5.18
C PHE A 22 8.96 3.93 -5.07
N SER A 23 9.52 2.95 -4.36
CA SER A 23 10.97 2.90 -4.10
C SER A 23 11.66 1.98 -5.08
N THR A 24 11.25 0.70 -5.11
CA THR A 24 11.89 -0.34 -5.92
C THR A 24 11.76 -0.07 -7.41
N LEU A 25 10.59 0.39 -7.87
CA LEU A 25 10.38 0.70 -9.29
C LEU A 25 11.20 1.91 -9.72
N SER A 26 11.34 2.91 -8.85
CA SER A 26 12.20 4.07 -9.12
C SER A 26 13.67 3.64 -9.27
N ALA A 27 14.13 2.71 -8.43
CA ALA A 27 15.46 2.11 -8.57
C ALA A 27 15.59 1.33 -9.89
N TRP A 28 14.64 0.46 -10.21
CA TRP A 28 14.66 -0.33 -11.45
C TRP A 28 14.65 0.54 -12.70
N LEU A 29 13.75 1.53 -12.76
CA LEU A 29 13.69 2.47 -13.87
C LEU A 29 15.00 3.23 -14.02
N ARG A 30 15.61 3.65 -12.91
CA ARG A 30 16.88 4.38 -12.98
C ARG A 30 18.04 3.48 -13.41
N ASP A 31 18.12 2.27 -12.89
CA ASP A 31 19.11 1.25 -13.28
C ASP A 31 19.01 0.92 -14.79
N ALA A 32 17.79 0.94 -15.34
CA ALA A 32 17.54 0.82 -16.78
C ALA A 32 17.79 2.11 -17.58
N GLY A 33 18.24 3.20 -16.95
CA GLY A 33 18.57 4.46 -17.63
C GLY A 33 17.38 5.40 -17.88
N ALA A 34 16.23 5.20 -17.24
CA ALA A 34 15.10 6.11 -17.36
C ALA A 34 15.43 7.51 -16.79
N ALA A 35 14.80 8.54 -17.37
CA ALA A 35 14.94 9.91 -16.92
C ALA A 35 14.24 10.14 -15.56
N LEU A 36 14.84 10.97 -14.70
CA LEU A 36 14.28 11.33 -13.39
C LEU A 36 12.88 11.98 -13.50
N THR A 37 12.60 12.68 -14.60
CA THR A 37 11.28 13.26 -14.87
C THR A 37 10.20 12.18 -15.00
N VAL A 38 10.50 11.06 -15.66
CA VAL A 38 9.57 9.92 -15.80
C VAL A 38 9.30 9.29 -14.44
N ILE A 39 10.35 9.07 -13.64
CA ILE A 39 10.24 8.52 -12.28
C ILE A 39 9.39 9.46 -11.39
N GLY A 40 9.61 10.77 -11.51
CA GLY A 40 8.80 11.79 -10.83
C GLY A 40 7.32 11.74 -11.23
N PHE A 41 7.00 11.56 -12.51
CA PHE A 41 5.61 11.40 -12.96
C PHE A 41 4.97 10.11 -12.44
N ILE A 42 5.68 8.98 -12.42
CA ILE A 42 5.16 7.72 -11.87
C ILE A 42 4.84 7.84 -10.38
N SER A 43 5.60 8.67 -9.66
CA SER A 43 5.36 8.92 -8.22
C SER A 43 3.99 9.52 -7.92
N TRP A 44 3.31 10.12 -8.91
CA TRP A 44 1.93 10.58 -8.78
C TRP A 44 0.94 9.44 -8.55
N ALA A 45 1.31 8.19 -8.81
CA ALA A 45 0.55 7.03 -8.38
C ALA A 45 0.29 7.04 -6.85
N ALA A 46 1.10 7.76 -6.04
CA ALA A 46 0.88 7.94 -4.60
C ALA A 46 -0.42 8.67 -4.27
N LEU A 47 -0.96 9.42 -5.24
CA LEU A 47 -2.26 10.07 -5.11
C LEU A 47 -3.37 9.05 -4.91
N THR A 48 -3.21 7.79 -5.36
CA THR A 48 -4.19 6.75 -5.02
C THR A 48 -4.23 6.61 -3.49
N TYR A 49 -3.14 6.24 -2.83
CA TYR A 49 -3.13 6.08 -1.38
C TYR A 49 -3.60 7.33 -0.60
N SER A 50 -3.30 8.54 -1.10
CA SER A 50 -3.71 9.80 -0.48
C SER A 50 -5.21 10.08 -0.60
N LEU A 51 -5.80 9.75 -1.75
CA LEU A 51 -7.22 9.99 -2.03
C LEU A 51 -8.10 8.79 -1.66
N LYS A 52 -7.59 7.84 -0.86
CA LYS A 52 -8.28 6.59 -0.54
C LYS A 52 -9.67 6.72 0.08
N PHE A 53 -9.94 7.86 0.72
CA PHE A 53 -11.25 8.20 1.24
C PHE A 53 -12.34 8.34 0.15
N LEU A 54 -11.97 8.64 -1.10
CA LEU A 54 -12.91 8.78 -2.22
C LEU A 54 -13.52 7.43 -2.62
N TRP A 55 -12.76 6.34 -2.52
CA TRP A 55 -13.22 5.01 -2.90
C TRP A 55 -13.50 4.06 -1.74
N SER A 56 -13.29 4.49 -0.50
CA SER A 56 -13.74 3.71 0.66
C SER A 56 -15.22 3.29 0.63
N PRO A 57 -16.17 4.08 0.07
CA PRO A 57 -17.57 3.67 0.00
C PRO A 57 -17.80 2.45 -0.87
N PHE A 58 -16.96 2.25 -1.90
CA PHE A 58 -17.08 1.09 -2.77
C PHE A 58 -16.73 -0.18 -1.99
N VAL A 59 -15.68 -0.14 -1.17
CA VAL A 59 -15.27 -1.26 -0.32
C VAL A 59 -16.34 -1.59 0.73
N ASP A 60 -17.02 -0.57 1.26
CA ASP A 60 -18.07 -0.75 2.27
C ASP A 60 -19.41 -1.24 1.69
N ARG A 61 -19.75 -0.86 0.44
CA ARG A 61 -21.09 -1.12 -0.12
C ARG A 61 -21.14 -2.30 -1.09
N ILE A 62 -20.08 -2.52 -1.85
CA ILE A 62 -20.06 -3.56 -2.88
C ILE A 62 -19.66 -4.89 -2.23
N LYS A 63 -20.51 -5.90 -2.43
CA LYS A 63 -20.24 -7.27 -2.01
C LYS A 63 -19.40 -7.98 -3.06
N MET A 64 -18.23 -8.44 -2.65
CA MET A 64 -17.34 -9.21 -3.52
C MET A 64 -17.78 -10.68 -3.64
N PRO A 65 -17.36 -11.40 -4.70
CA PRO A 65 -17.82 -12.77 -4.97
C PRO A 65 -17.62 -13.77 -3.83
N LEU A 66 -16.52 -13.67 -3.07
CA LEU A 66 -16.20 -14.58 -1.97
C LEU A 66 -16.90 -14.20 -0.64
N ASN A 67 -17.77 -13.18 -0.65
CA ASN A 67 -18.41 -12.66 0.55
C ASN A 67 -19.21 -13.73 1.32
N GLN A 68 -19.88 -14.65 0.62
CA GLN A 68 -20.68 -15.70 1.26
C GLN A 68 -19.83 -16.75 2.00
N VAL A 69 -18.55 -16.88 1.63
CA VAL A 69 -17.65 -17.92 2.18
C VAL A 69 -16.78 -17.37 3.31
N VAL A 70 -16.16 -16.21 3.10
CA VAL A 70 -15.17 -15.63 4.02
C VAL A 70 -15.63 -14.32 4.68
N GLY A 71 -16.79 -13.80 4.29
CA GLY A 71 -17.28 -12.48 4.71
C GLY A 71 -16.71 -11.33 3.88
N GLN A 72 -17.29 -10.14 4.07
CA GLN A 72 -17.12 -9.01 3.15
C GLN A 72 -15.69 -8.50 3.13
N ARG A 73 -15.13 -8.20 4.30
CA ARG A 73 -13.78 -7.61 4.42
C ARG A 73 -12.71 -8.55 3.86
N ARG A 74 -12.75 -9.82 4.26
CA ARG A 74 -11.80 -10.84 3.81
C ARG A 74 -11.92 -11.12 2.32
N SER A 75 -13.14 -11.08 1.77
CA SER A 75 -13.35 -11.19 0.33
C SER A 75 -12.69 -10.05 -0.44
N TRP A 76 -12.78 -8.81 0.05
CA TRP A 76 -12.08 -7.68 -0.56
C TRP A 76 -10.57 -7.83 -0.50
N ILE A 77 -10.03 -8.16 0.68
CA ILE A 77 -8.60 -8.35 0.89
C ILE A 77 -8.05 -9.41 -0.06
N LEU A 78 -8.65 -10.60 -0.09
CA LEU A 78 -8.19 -11.70 -0.95
C LEU A 78 -8.23 -11.34 -2.44
N MET A 79 -9.30 -10.69 -2.90
CA MET A 79 -9.45 -10.34 -4.32
C MET A 79 -8.44 -9.27 -4.74
N MET A 80 -8.27 -8.20 -3.94
CA MET A 80 -7.28 -7.15 -4.25
C MET A 80 -5.86 -7.72 -4.23
N GLN A 81 -5.56 -8.59 -3.27
CA GLN A 81 -4.26 -9.21 -3.14
C GLN A 81 -3.90 -10.13 -4.31
N LEU A 82 -4.86 -10.92 -4.81
CA LEU A 82 -4.66 -11.73 -6.02
C LEU A 82 -4.47 -10.86 -7.26
N LEU A 83 -5.25 -9.79 -7.41
CA LEU A 83 -5.07 -8.84 -8.51
C LEU A 83 -3.70 -8.17 -8.47
N ILE A 84 -3.26 -7.70 -7.30
CA ILE A 84 -1.94 -7.09 -7.10
C ILE A 84 -0.84 -8.11 -7.43
N LEU A 85 -0.95 -9.35 -6.95
CA LEU A 85 0.01 -10.41 -7.27
C LEU A 85 0.13 -10.60 -8.79
N ILE A 86 -0.99 -10.74 -9.50
CA ILE A 86 -1.01 -10.91 -10.96
C ILE A 86 -0.39 -9.69 -11.65
N LEU A 87 -0.72 -8.48 -11.20
CA LEU A 87 -0.18 -7.25 -11.78
C LEU A 87 1.33 -7.10 -11.56
N ILE A 88 1.86 -7.47 -10.39
CA ILE A 88 3.31 -7.48 -10.15
C ILE A 88 4.00 -8.49 -11.07
N MET A 89 3.44 -9.70 -11.20
CA MET A 89 3.95 -10.73 -12.12
C MET A 89 3.89 -10.29 -13.60
N MET A 90 2.84 -9.56 -13.97
CA MET A 90 2.68 -9.01 -15.31
C MET A 90 3.68 -7.87 -15.56
N MET A 91 3.85 -6.96 -14.60
CA MET A 91 4.81 -5.85 -14.67
C MET A 91 6.24 -6.35 -14.86
N SER A 92 6.60 -7.47 -14.22
CA SER A 92 7.94 -8.04 -14.33
C SER A 92 8.28 -8.57 -15.72
N GLN A 93 7.29 -8.81 -16.59
CA GLN A 93 7.54 -9.30 -17.96
C GLN A 93 7.83 -8.18 -18.96
N PHE A 94 7.61 -6.92 -18.58
CA PHE A 94 7.84 -5.78 -19.45
C PHE A 94 9.23 -5.20 -19.23
N ASP A 95 9.89 -4.87 -20.34
CA ASP A 95 11.11 -4.09 -20.31
C ASP A 95 10.78 -2.60 -20.06
N PRO A 96 11.44 -1.95 -19.09
CA PRO A 96 11.09 -0.60 -18.64
C PRO A 96 11.33 0.49 -19.68
N ILE A 97 12.19 0.26 -20.68
CA ILE A 97 12.53 1.25 -21.70
C ILE A 97 11.58 1.11 -22.89
N SER A 98 11.47 -0.09 -23.44
CA SER A 98 10.67 -0.38 -24.64
C SER A 98 9.16 -0.33 -24.36
N SER A 99 8.74 -0.67 -23.15
CA SER A 99 7.33 -0.85 -22.77
C SER A 99 6.92 0.04 -21.59
N LEU A 100 7.50 1.24 -21.49
CA LEU A 100 7.28 2.17 -20.37
C LEU A 100 5.80 2.41 -20.07
N ASN A 101 4.96 2.59 -21.10
CA ASN A 101 3.51 2.81 -20.91
C ASN A 101 2.85 1.65 -20.14
N PHE A 102 3.23 0.40 -20.41
CA PHE A 102 2.70 -0.76 -19.71
C PHE A 102 3.18 -0.82 -18.26
N ILE A 103 4.44 -0.45 -17.99
CA ILE A 103 4.96 -0.31 -16.63
C ILE A 103 4.16 0.74 -15.84
N VAL A 104 3.96 1.93 -16.43
CA VAL A 104 3.22 3.03 -15.80
C VAL A 104 1.78 2.62 -15.47
N ILE A 105 1.06 2.06 -16.45
CA ILE A 105 -0.33 1.63 -16.25
C ILE A 105 -0.40 0.56 -15.16
N THR A 106 0.50 -0.43 -15.20
CA THR A 106 0.50 -1.52 -14.22
C THR A 106 0.85 -1.00 -12.83
N ALA A 107 1.82 -0.10 -12.70
CA ALA A 107 2.18 0.54 -11.43
C ALA A 107 1.02 1.33 -10.83
N VAL A 108 0.30 2.11 -11.64
CA VAL A 108 -0.91 2.85 -11.21
C VAL A 108 -2.01 1.89 -10.78
N LEU A 109 -2.23 0.79 -11.50
CA LEU A 109 -3.21 -0.23 -11.12
C LEU A 109 -2.83 -0.93 -9.81
N ILE A 110 -1.55 -1.27 -9.62
CA ILE A 110 -1.04 -1.84 -8.35
C ILE A 110 -1.28 -0.86 -7.21
N ALA A 111 -0.96 0.42 -7.39
CA ALA A 111 -1.19 1.46 -6.38
C ALA A 111 -2.68 1.66 -6.08
N PHE A 112 -3.54 1.60 -7.10
CA PHE A 112 -4.99 1.72 -6.94
C PHE A 112 -5.58 0.53 -6.16
N PHE A 113 -5.31 -0.69 -6.59
CA PHE A 113 -5.78 -1.89 -5.87
C PHE A 113 -5.13 -2.03 -4.49
N GLY A 114 -3.87 -1.60 -4.33
CA GLY A 114 -3.21 -1.53 -3.03
C GLY A 114 -3.94 -0.60 -2.07
N SER A 115 -4.39 0.57 -2.55
CA SER A 115 -5.18 1.50 -1.72
C SER A 115 -6.58 0.94 -1.36
N LEU A 116 -7.19 0.12 -2.22
CA LEU A 116 -8.43 -0.59 -1.91
C LEU A 116 -8.22 -1.70 -0.86
N GLN A 117 -7.11 -2.44 -0.98
CA GLN A 117 -6.70 -3.43 0.01
C GLN A 117 -6.49 -2.77 1.38
N ASP A 118 -5.79 -1.63 1.43
CA ASP A 118 -5.56 -0.87 2.67
C ASP A 118 -6.87 -0.50 3.37
N ILE A 119 -7.86 0.00 2.63
CA ILE A 119 -9.18 0.33 3.20
C ILE A 119 -9.84 -0.91 3.78
N ALA A 120 -9.81 -2.04 3.05
CA ALA A 120 -10.42 -3.27 3.50
C ALA A 120 -9.75 -3.81 4.76
N VAL A 121 -8.42 -3.72 4.87
CA VAL A 121 -7.66 -4.13 6.05
C VAL A 121 -7.86 -3.17 7.23
N ASP A 122 -7.92 -1.86 6.98
CA ASP A 122 -8.20 -0.84 8.00
C ASP A 122 -9.58 -1.08 8.64
N ALA A 123 -10.60 -1.30 7.80
CA ALA A 123 -11.96 -1.61 8.28
C ALA A 123 -12.00 -2.97 8.99
N TYR A 124 -11.34 -3.99 8.43
CA TYR A 124 -11.22 -5.30 9.06
C TYR A 124 -10.62 -5.23 10.46
N ARG A 125 -9.56 -4.43 10.67
CA ARG A 125 -8.92 -4.25 11.98
C ARG A 125 -9.88 -3.65 13.01
N ILE A 126 -10.65 -2.64 12.61
CA ILE A 126 -11.60 -1.94 13.49
C ILE A 126 -12.74 -2.87 13.90
N GLU A 127 -13.22 -3.71 12.99
CA GLU A 127 -14.35 -4.62 13.22
C GLU A 127 -13.94 -5.91 13.98
N LEU A 128 -12.64 -6.23 14.07
CA LEU A 128 -12.16 -7.52 14.61
C LEU A 128 -12.11 -7.58 16.14
N VAL A 129 -11.88 -6.46 16.83
CA VAL A 129 -11.66 -6.41 18.29
C VAL A 129 -12.27 -5.15 18.91
N SER A 130 -12.48 -5.19 20.23
CA SER A 130 -12.92 -4.03 21.01
C SER A 130 -11.87 -2.91 21.02
N LEU A 131 -12.30 -1.69 21.39
CA LEU A 131 -11.44 -0.50 21.41
C LEU A 131 -10.17 -0.68 22.25
N ASP A 132 -10.24 -1.43 23.35
CA ASP A 132 -9.12 -1.66 24.26
C ASP A 132 -7.97 -2.46 23.62
N GLU A 133 -8.28 -3.30 22.62
CA GLU A 133 -7.29 -4.14 21.93
C GLU A 133 -6.82 -3.55 20.59
N GLN A 134 -7.42 -2.46 20.10
CA GLN A 134 -7.06 -1.87 18.80
C GLN A 134 -5.60 -1.41 18.74
N GLY A 135 -5.04 -0.94 19.85
CA GLY A 135 -3.63 -0.56 19.95
C GLY A 135 -2.68 -1.73 19.61
N ASN A 136 -2.99 -2.92 20.12
CA ASN A 136 -2.19 -4.12 19.87
C ASN A 136 -2.26 -4.54 18.39
N LEU A 137 -3.45 -4.51 17.80
CA LEU A 137 -3.60 -4.83 16.37
C LEU A 137 -2.95 -3.79 15.45
N ALA A 138 -3.02 -2.51 15.80
CA ALA A 138 -2.36 -1.45 15.07
C ALA A 138 -0.83 -1.61 15.10
N ALA A 139 -0.25 -1.92 16.27
CA ALA A 139 1.17 -2.21 16.42
C ALA A 139 1.58 -3.43 15.58
N SER A 140 0.78 -4.50 15.62
CA SER A 140 1.03 -5.71 14.83
C SER A 140 0.99 -5.46 13.32
N TYR A 141 -0.03 -4.74 12.86
CA TYR A 141 -0.14 -4.32 11.47
C TYR A 141 1.08 -3.50 11.04
N GLN A 142 1.48 -2.53 11.86
CA GLN A 142 2.62 -1.68 11.56
C GLN A 142 3.93 -2.46 11.53
N PHE A 143 4.10 -3.45 12.41
CA PHE A 143 5.26 -4.35 12.40
C PHE A 143 5.37 -5.10 11.08
N GLY A 144 4.28 -5.73 10.63
CA GLY A 144 4.23 -6.39 9.32
C GLY A 144 4.55 -5.43 8.16
N TYR A 145 3.95 -4.25 8.19
CA TYR A 145 4.22 -3.21 7.20
C TYR A 145 5.70 -2.83 7.17
N ARG A 146 6.34 -2.61 8.32
CA ARG A 146 7.79 -2.28 8.38
C ARG A 146 8.67 -3.41 7.85
N LEU A 147 8.34 -4.67 8.12
CA LEU A 147 9.03 -5.81 7.52
C LEU A 147 8.93 -5.81 6.00
N SER A 148 7.76 -5.47 5.45
CA SER A 148 7.60 -5.40 3.99
C SER A 148 8.42 -4.28 3.36
N ILE A 149 8.64 -3.16 4.08
CA ILE A 149 9.55 -2.10 3.61
C ILE A 149 10.95 -2.67 3.44
N LEU A 150 11.49 -3.30 4.48
CA LEU A 150 12.83 -3.91 4.43
C LEU A 150 12.95 -4.92 3.27
N VAL A 151 11.91 -5.73 3.05
CA VAL A 151 11.91 -6.70 1.95
C VAL A 151 11.87 -6.01 0.58
N ALA A 152 11.01 -5.00 0.40
CA ALA A 152 10.87 -4.32 -0.88
C ALA A 152 12.01 -3.35 -1.20
N THR A 153 12.66 -2.75 -0.20
CA THR A 153 13.75 -1.80 -0.40
C THR A 153 15.11 -2.45 -0.26
N SER A 154 15.38 -3.18 0.83
CA SER A 154 16.71 -3.73 1.09
C SER A 154 16.92 -5.04 0.34
N LEU A 155 16.08 -6.04 0.59
CA LEU A 155 16.26 -7.37 0.02
C LEU A 155 16.10 -7.37 -1.51
N ALA A 156 15.17 -6.58 -2.04
CA ALA A 156 14.96 -6.44 -3.48
C ALA A 156 16.21 -5.93 -4.20
N LEU A 157 16.86 -4.89 -3.65
CA LEU A 157 18.06 -4.30 -4.25
C LEU A 157 19.27 -5.22 -4.17
N ILE A 158 19.46 -5.87 -3.02
CA ILE A 158 20.51 -6.88 -2.86
C ILE A 158 20.34 -7.97 -3.92
N PHE A 159 19.13 -8.51 -4.10
CA PHE A 159 18.91 -9.51 -5.15
C PHE A 159 19.09 -8.96 -6.56
N ALA A 160 18.69 -7.71 -6.83
CA ALA A 160 18.81 -7.11 -8.14
C ALA A 160 20.27 -6.94 -8.62
N ASP A 161 21.26 -6.99 -7.73
CA ASP A 161 22.67 -7.05 -8.12
C ASP A 161 23.10 -8.43 -8.64
N PHE A 162 22.44 -9.50 -8.22
CA PHE A 162 22.82 -10.87 -8.57
C PHE A 162 21.89 -11.50 -9.61
N VAL A 163 20.63 -11.07 -9.67
CA VAL A 163 19.62 -11.59 -10.60
C VAL A 163 18.89 -10.44 -11.30
N SER A 164 18.26 -10.75 -12.43
CA SER A 164 17.48 -9.75 -13.18
C SER A 164 16.31 -9.19 -12.37
N TRP A 165 15.96 -7.93 -12.64
CA TRP A 165 14.78 -7.28 -12.05
C TRP A 165 13.48 -8.05 -12.28
N GLN A 166 13.32 -8.70 -13.44
CA GLN A 166 12.20 -9.60 -13.71
C GLN A 166 12.10 -10.70 -12.64
N THR A 167 13.22 -11.34 -12.30
CA THR A 167 13.27 -12.39 -11.28
C THR A 167 12.98 -11.82 -9.89
N VAL A 168 13.52 -10.64 -9.56
CA VAL A 168 13.24 -9.95 -8.28
C VAL A 168 11.75 -9.68 -8.11
N TYR A 169 11.10 -9.07 -9.10
CA TYR A 169 9.66 -8.76 -9.02
C TYR A 169 8.80 -10.02 -8.99
N LEU A 170 9.17 -11.09 -9.70
CA LEU A 170 8.49 -12.40 -9.60
C LEU A 170 8.64 -13.00 -8.20
N MET A 171 9.83 -12.98 -7.60
CA MET A 171 10.03 -13.47 -6.23
C MET A 171 9.19 -12.67 -5.22
N LEU A 172 9.20 -11.34 -5.33
CA LEU A 172 8.46 -10.46 -4.44
C LEU A 172 6.94 -10.57 -4.64
N SER A 173 6.45 -10.87 -5.86
CA SER A 173 5.01 -11.11 -6.05
C SER A 173 4.52 -12.32 -5.24
N PHE A 174 5.33 -13.38 -5.12
CA PHE A 174 4.98 -14.55 -4.30
C PHE A 174 4.93 -14.24 -2.80
N PHE A 175 5.63 -13.21 -2.32
CA PHE A 175 5.49 -12.77 -0.93
C PHE A 175 4.11 -12.17 -0.62
N MET A 176 3.33 -11.78 -1.63
CA MET A 176 1.92 -11.48 -1.41
C MET A 176 1.14 -12.70 -0.87
N LEU A 177 1.58 -13.94 -1.07
CA LEU A 177 0.91 -15.11 -0.50
C LEU A 177 0.89 -15.11 1.04
N VAL A 178 1.81 -14.39 1.69
CA VAL A 178 1.84 -14.23 3.15
C VAL A 178 0.53 -13.62 3.66
N GLY A 179 0.06 -12.54 3.02
CA GLY A 179 -1.20 -11.93 3.41
C GLY A 179 -2.43 -12.73 2.96
N VAL A 180 -2.32 -13.53 1.88
CA VAL A 180 -3.40 -14.48 1.50
C VAL A 180 -3.62 -15.48 2.62
N LEU A 181 -2.54 -16.07 3.15
CA LEU A 181 -2.61 -16.97 4.30
C LEU A 181 -3.16 -16.25 5.54
N GLY A 182 -2.71 -15.02 5.80
CA GLY A 182 -3.25 -14.18 6.88
C GLY A 182 -4.76 -13.97 6.75
N ALA A 183 -5.24 -13.59 5.57
CA ALA A 183 -6.65 -13.38 5.27
C ALA A 183 -7.46 -14.68 5.38
N LEU A 184 -6.92 -15.85 5.00
CA LEU A 184 -7.59 -17.15 5.11
C LEU A 184 -7.70 -17.65 6.56
N ILE A 185 -6.71 -17.36 7.40
CA ILE A 185 -6.72 -17.72 8.83
C ILE A 185 -7.60 -16.76 9.64
N GLY A 186 -7.72 -15.51 9.21
CA GLY A 186 -8.49 -14.45 9.86
C GLY A 186 -9.93 -14.84 10.22
N ASN A 187 -10.44 -14.30 11.32
CA ASN A 187 -11.84 -14.48 11.70
C ASN A 187 -12.72 -13.56 10.86
N THR A 188 -13.95 -13.96 10.61
CA THR A 188 -14.93 -13.08 9.96
C THR A 188 -15.59 -12.21 11.02
N PRO A 189 -15.40 -10.88 11.02
CA PRO A 189 -16.07 -10.01 11.98
C PRO A 189 -17.57 -9.96 11.70
N GLU A 190 -18.35 -9.66 12.72
CA GLU A 190 -19.77 -9.35 12.55
C GLU A 190 -19.89 -8.03 11.79
N THR A 191 -20.48 -8.07 10.59
CA THR A 191 -20.65 -6.86 9.78
C THR A 191 -21.56 -5.87 10.49
N LEU A 192 -20.99 -4.76 10.95
CA LEU A 192 -21.76 -3.60 11.37
C LEU A 192 -22.52 -3.07 10.14
N LYS A 193 -23.85 -3.18 10.14
CA LYS A 193 -24.67 -2.61 9.07
C LYS A 193 -24.57 -1.09 9.13
N VAL A 194 -23.91 -0.48 8.14
CA VAL A 194 -23.90 0.98 7.99
C VAL A 194 -25.17 1.39 7.23
N GLU A 195 -26.17 1.93 7.94
CA GLU A 195 -27.51 2.25 7.40
C GLU A 195 -27.60 3.58 6.61
N TYR A 196 -26.55 4.38 6.53
CA TYR A 196 -26.66 5.79 6.09
C TYR A 196 -26.02 6.13 4.73
N GLY A 197 -26.48 7.25 4.13
CA GLY A 197 -25.98 7.84 2.89
C GLY A 197 -24.56 8.43 3.04
N TYR A 198 -23.64 8.05 2.14
CA TYR A 198 -22.22 8.42 2.21
C TYR A 198 -21.96 9.94 2.16
N VAL A 199 -22.62 10.65 1.24
CA VAL A 199 -22.36 12.08 1.03
C VAL A 199 -22.80 12.91 2.25
N GLU A 200 -23.95 12.56 2.82
CA GLU A 200 -24.46 13.18 4.06
C GLU A 200 -23.53 12.91 5.23
N ASN A 201 -22.99 11.68 5.34
CA ASN A 201 -22.04 11.32 6.39
C ASN A 201 -20.67 11.98 6.22
N LEU A 202 -20.16 12.11 5.00
CA LEU A 202 -18.88 12.76 4.76
C LEU A 202 -18.96 14.24 5.19
N LEU A 203 -19.95 14.96 4.68
CA LEU A 203 -20.17 16.36 5.03
C LEU A 203 -20.46 16.55 6.53
N SER A 204 -21.21 15.62 7.15
CA SER A 204 -21.49 15.69 8.58
C SER A 204 -20.25 15.43 9.43
N SER A 205 -19.38 14.48 9.05
CA SER A 205 -18.10 14.24 9.73
C SER A 205 -17.16 15.43 9.64
N PHE A 206 -17.04 16.08 8.47
CA PHE A 206 -16.26 17.31 8.34
C PHE A 206 -16.84 18.44 9.19
N LYS A 207 -18.17 18.63 9.17
CA LYS A 207 -18.83 19.64 10.03
C LYS A 207 -18.60 19.36 11.51
N ASP A 208 -18.72 18.11 11.95
CA ASP A 208 -18.50 17.71 13.35
C ASP A 208 -17.04 17.95 13.77
N PHE A 209 -16.07 17.63 12.90
CA PHE A 209 -14.66 17.92 13.12
C PHE A 209 -14.39 19.41 13.38
N PHE A 210 -14.85 20.29 12.48
CA PHE A 210 -14.68 21.75 12.65
C PHE A 210 -15.45 22.29 13.85
N LYS A 211 -16.61 21.72 14.17
CA LYS A 211 -17.41 22.10 15.34
C LYS A 211 -16.75 21.73 16.66
N ARG A 212 -16.11 20.56 16.75
CA ARG A 212 -15.45 20.07 17.98
C ARG A 212 -14.11 20.73 18.24
N ILE A 213 -13.29 20.88 17.20
CA ILE A 213 -11.91 21.36 17.34
C ILE A 213 -11.82 22.89 17.23
N GLY A 214 -12.79 23.51 16.57
CA GLY A 214 -12.81 24.95 16.25
C GLY A 214 -12.03 25.25 14.97
N LEU A 215 -12.51 26.25 14.20
CA LEU A 215 -12.03 26.53 12.85
C LEU A 215 -10.51 26.79 12.78
N ILE A 216 -9.98 27.60 13.70
CA ILE A 216 -8.56 27.96 13.72
C ILE A 216 -7.69 26.73 14.03
N SER A 217 -7.98 26.04 15.14
CA SER A 217 -7.22 24.85 15.55
C SER A 217 -7.31 23.73 14.52
N ALA A 218 -8.50 23.52 13.93
CA ALA A 218 -8.70 22.56 12.85
C ALA A 218 -7.86 22.92 11.61
N SER A 219 -7.84 24.19 11.21
CA SER A 219 -7.06 24.66 10.05
C SER A 219 -5.56 24.52 10.28
N VAL A 220 -5.07 24.88 11.48
CA VAL A 220 -3.66 24.70 11.86
C VAL A 220 -3.28 23.21 11.86
N LEU A 221 -4.13 22.35 12.42
CA LEU A 221 -3.90 20.91 12.45
C LEU A 221 -3.85 20.31 11.04
N LEU A 222 -4.77 20.70 10.16
CA LEU A 222 -4.77 20.27 8.76
C LEU A 222 -3.53 20.78 8.01
N PHE A 223 -3.11 22.02 8.26
CA PHE A 223 -1.88 22.57 7.68
C PHE A 223 -0.65 21.77 8.12
N ILE A 224 -0.50 21.49 9.41
CA ILE A 224 0.60 20.67 9.94
C ILE A 224 0.59 19.28 9.30
N ILE A 225 -0.56 18.61 9.23
CA ILE A 225 -0.68 17.28 8.61
C ILE A 225 -0.33 17.33 7.11
N ALA A 226 -0.69 18.40 6.40
CA ALA A 226 -0.37 18.56 5.00
C ALA A 226 1.13 18.81 4.75
N THR A 227 1.82 19.53 5.64
CA THR A 227 3.21 19.96 5.41
C THR A 227 4.26 19.08 6.07
N TYR A 228 3.95 18.38 7.18
CA TYR A 228 5.01 17.72 7.98
C TYR A 228 5.75 16.60 7.25
N ARG A 229 5.13 15.97 6.23
CA ARG A 229 5.75 14.92 5.40
C ARG A 229 6.03 15.36 3.97
N LEU A 230 5.89 16.66 3.67
CA LEU A 230 6.10 17.15 2.32
C LEU A 230 7.53 16.84 1.85
N THR A 231 8.51 16.97 2.75
CA THR A 231 9.91 16.58 2.51
C THR A 231 10.06 15.11 2.16
N ASP A 232 9.40 14.22 2.91
CA ASP A 232 9.48 12.77 2.71
C ASP A 232 8.87 12.36 1.38
N ILE A 233 7.73 12.97 1.02
CA ILE A 233 6.99 12.64 -0.20
C ILE A 233 7.78 13.07 -1.44
N ILE A 234 8.45 14.23 -1.38
CA ILE A 234 9.26 14.73 -2.49
C ILE A 234 10.57 13.94 -2.61
N MET A 235 11.25 13.68 -1.48
CA MET A 235 12.55 13.01 -1.48
C MET A 235 12.45 11.50 -1.73
N GLY A 236 11.40 10.84 -1.24
CA GLY A 236 11.28 9.39 -1.22
C GLY A 236 11.52 8.72 -2.58
N PRO A 237 10.80 9.08 -3.65
CA PRO A 237 10.99 8.47 -4.96
C PRO A 237 12.34 8.81 -5.63
N MET A 238 12.98 9.90 -5.22
CA MET A 238 14.25 10.37 -5.79
C MET A 238 15.48 9.86 -5.03
N ALA A 239 15.31 9.39 -3.79
CA ALA A 239 16.42 8.89 -2.97
C ALA A 239 17.13 7.71 -3.64
N MET A 240 16.37 6.73 -4.14
CA MET A 240 16.91 5.55 -4.81
C MET A 240 17.66 5.90 -6.12
N PRO A 241 17.07 6.66 -7.06
CA PRO A 241 17.79 7.15 -8.23
C PRO A 241 19.06 7.94 -7.89
N PHE A 242 19.02 8.76 -6.84
CA PHE A 242 20.17 9.54 -6.40
C PHE A 242 21.35 8.67 -5.98
N TYR A 243 21.12 7.61 -5.20
CA TYR A 243 22.20 6.70 -4.81
C TYR A 243 22.79 5.93 -6.01
N ILE A 244 21.95 5.51 -6.95
CA ILE A 244 22.41 4.87 -8.20
C ILE A 244 23.26 5.84 -9.02
N ASP A 245 22.85 7.11 -9.12
CA ASP A 245 23.60 8.15 -9.84
C ASP A 245 24.93 8.51 -9.18
N MET A 246 25.05 8.35 -7.87
CA MET A 246 26.32 8.46 -7.14
C MET A 246 27.28 7.29 -7.41
N GLY A 247 26.82 6.22 -8.06
CA GLY A 247 27.62 5.05 -8.38
C GLY A 247 27.66 3.99 -7.29
N TYR A 248 26.76 4.03 -6.30
CA TYR A 248 26.62 2.93 -5.34
C TYR A 248 26.02 1.69 -6.00
N SER A 249 26.49 0.51 -5.58
CA SER A 249 25.87 -0.76 -5.95
C SER A 249 24.51 -0.94 -5.28
N LYS A 250 23.63 -1.77 -5.85
CA LYS A 250 22.30 -1.98 -5.26
C LYS A 250 22.41 -2.70 -3.91
N THR A 251 23.42 -3.54 -3.73
CA THR A 251 23.76 -4.22 -2.48
C THR A 251 24.19 -3.24 -1.40
N GLU A 252 25.05 -2.26 -1.71
CA GLU A 252 25.43 -1.21 -0.75
C GLU A 252 24.22 -0.40 -0.31
N ILE A 253 23.35 -0.02 -1.25
CA ILE A 253 22.13 0.72 -0.94
C ILE A 253 21.19 -0.13 -0.08
N GLY A 254 21.04 -1.42 -0.40
CA GLY A 254 20.17 -2.33 0.34
C GLY A 254 20.69 -2.73 1.72
N ALA A 255 21.99 -2.57 2.01
CA ALA A 255 22.60 -2.94 3.29
C ALA A 255 22.43 -1.88 4.39
N ILE A 256 22.02 -0.66 4.04
CA ILE A 256 21.81 0.49 4.95
C ILE A 256 20.32 0.61 5.29
#